data_AF-A0A2Z3H5U5-F1
#
_entry.id   AF-A0A2Z3H5U5-F1
#
_cell.length_a   1.000
_cell.length_b   1.000
_cell.length_c   1.000
_cell.angle_alpha   90.00
_cell.angle_beta   90.00
_cell.angle_gamma   90.00
#
_symmetry.space_group_name_H-M   'P 1'
#
loop_
_entity.id
_entity.type
_entity.pdbx_description
1 polymer ?
#
loop_
_entity_poly.entity_id
_entity_poly.type
_entity_poly.pdbx_seq_one_letter_code
_entity_poly.pdbx_strand_id
1 'polypeptide(L)'
;MPSHFALGRAGWLSPVLLAAVALSPFRPPLAKAADQNVYAPEKLWQVHVTLSPEEYAAIEPRANRGFPGFGPAPKAPDKPAESNREVHRNTFGTDLPWGTGSVTIGDQTFDKVGIRYKGNGTVMDASRTIKKSFKIDLDRAGGSGRFGGSKSINLHCEVTDPSKCREVLGYAIYRAAGVPAPRTALAEVRLTVPGKRDKELLGVYTLVEEVDKPFLKDRFGDDKGLLMKPEGLREFDDRGDDWNRYKIQYAPKREPTKDEAKRVIAFARLVHKGDDATFKKEIGTYLDVDNYLRFLAATAFVANGDSLFFGHNFCLYLNPKTNKLYLIPWDLDRAFANFPILGSNSQQMNLSLTHPYPGTHRLTDRLLAVPEISDQYQKLLKELAATAFSKERLLKQLAEAEAAVHEPLERDQQAAAARKEVAGAVTMFGKPPGLKSFIEKRAASVAAQVAGTSKGHIPAGFGMGGPPKFGAMLAPPMMEAMDKNGDEYVSRDELLASMKRVWDACEKGKDDTVDLKALTAGLNKSLPPPPEGAPPGGFSMGNFMAGAIMDRADANKDKKLTVDEVLTATKAAFDEFDKKKAGKLDEEGFADMLTAVFPAPKFGPPPAPPKDKK
;
A
#
# COMPACT_ATOMS: atom_id res chain seq x y z
N MET A 1 -49.13 -15.16 -68.10
CA MET A 1 -49.93 -16.08 -67.24
C MET A 1 -49.09 -17.33 -66.96
N PRO A 2 -49.20 -18.01 -65.81
CA PRO A 2 -49.01 -17.48 -64.46
C PRO A 2 -48.16 -18.43 -63.55
N SER A 3 -47.76 -17.92 -62.37
CA SER A 3 -47.70 -18.59 -61.04
C SER A 3 -47.20 -20.04 -60.87
N HIS A 4 -46.22 -20.26 -59.96
CA HIS A 4 -46.45 -20.66 -58.56
C HIS A 4 -45.17 -20.89 -57.74
N PHE A 5 -45.34 -20.76 -56.42
CA PHE A 5 -44.44 -20.82 -55.25
C PHE A 5 -43.61 -22.12 -55.07
N ALA A 6 -42.45 -22.00 -54.39
CA ALA A 6 -42.14 -22.75 -53.16
C ALA A 6 -40.89 -22.20 -52.42
N LEU A 7 -41.02 -22.04 -51.09
CA LEU A 7 -39.97 -21.73 -50.11
C LEU A 7 -38.94 -22.87 -49.99
N GLY A 8 -37.70 -22.54 -49.57
CA GLY A 8 -36.87 -23.53 -48.89
C GLY A 8 -35.40 -23.17 -48.62
N ARG A 9 -35.11 -22.89 -47.34
CA ARG A 9 -33.82 -23.07 -46.61
C ARG A 9 -32.77 -21.97 -46.66
N ALA A 10 -32.85 -21.10 -45.65
CA ALA A 10 -31.73 -20.42 -45.04
C ALA A 10 -30.80 -21.45 -44.33
N GLY A 11 -29.54 -21.52 -44.77
CA GLY A 11 -28.49 -22.29 -44.11
C GLY A 11 -27.90 -21.51 -42.93
N TRP A 12 -27.99 -22.09 -41.74
CA TRP A 12 -27.40 -21.61 -40.50
C TRP A 12 -25.86 -21.60 -40.60
N LEU A 13 -25.25 -20.41 -40.51
CA LEU A 13 -23.85 -20.29 -40.12
C LEU A 13 -23.78 -20.47 -38.59
N SER A 14 -23.10 -21.55 -38.17
CA SER A 14 -22.88 -21.90 -36.77
C SER A 14 -22.22 -20.77 -35.97
N PRO A 15 -22.64 -20.49 -34.72
CA PRO A 15 -22.10 -19.42 -33.88
C PRO A 15 -20.71 -19.72 -33.28
N VAL A 16 -20.01 -20.75 -33.76
CA VAL A 16 -18.75 -21.24 -33.16
C VAL A 16 -17.53 -20.39 -33.56
N LEU A 17 -17.62 -19.55 -34.60
CA LEU A 17 -16.49 -18.73 -35.05
C LEU A 17 -16.33 -17.36 -34.35
N LEU A 18 -17.30 -16.92 -33.54
CA LEU A 18 -17.22 -15.63 -32.83
C LEU A 18 -16.54 -15.73 -31.44
N ALA A 19 -16.23 -16.95 -30.97
CA ALA A 19 -15.54 -17.17 -29.69
C ALA A 19 -14.00 -17.14 -29.79
N ALA A 20 -13.43 -17.29 -30.99
CA ALA A 20 -11.97 -17.37 -31.18
C ALA A 20 -11.27 -16.00 -31.29
N VAL A 21 -12.00 -14.90 -31.51
CA VAL A 21 -11.43 -13.55 -31.63
C VAL A 21 -11.25 -12.86 -30.26
N ALA A 22 -11.75 -13.47 -29.17
CA ALA A 22 -11.66 -12.92 -27.81
C ALA A 22 -10.38 -13.29 -27.03
N LEU A 23 -9.43 -14.01 -27.63
CA LEU A 23 -8.24 -14.54 -26.95
C LEU A 23 -6.90 -13.98 -27.45
N SER A 24 -6.89 -12.89 -28.22
CA SER A 24 -5.63 -12.15 -28.37
C SER A 24 -5.35 -11.42 -27.05
N PRO A 25 -4.29 -11.76 -26.30
CA PRO A 25 -3.96 -11.02 -25.10
C PRO A 25 -3.77 -9.57 -25.51
N PHE A 26 -4.46 -8.66 -24.82
CA PHE A 26 -4.21 -7.25 -25.00
C PHE A 26 -2.77 -6.98 -24.56
N ARG A 27 -1.85 -6.89 -25.54
CA ARG A 27 -0.52 -6.35 -25.31
C ARG A 27 -0.60 -4.86 -25.55
N PRO A 28 -0.50 -4.02 -24.50
CA PRO A 28 -0.38 -2.59 -24.73
C PRO A 28 0.83 -2.35 -25.64
N PRO A 29 0.73 -1.45 -26.63
CA PRO A 29 1.90 -1.09 -27.43
C PRO A 29 3.02 -0.59 -26.53
N LEU A 30 4.27 -0.95 -26.87
CA LEU A 30 5.44 -0.38 -26.21
C LEU A 30 5.41 1.14 -26.41
N ALA A 31 5.61 1.90 -25.33
CA ALA A 31 5.55 3.36 -25.35
C ALA A 31 6.49 3.94 -26.43
N LYS A 32 6.04 4.99 -27.14
CA LYS A 32 6.83 5.67 -28.17
C LYS A 32 8.14 6.26 -27.62
N ALA A 33 9.20 6.25 -28.44
CA ALA A 33 10.57 6.62 -28.07
C ALA A 33 10.73 8.05 -27.47
N ALA A 34 9.92 9.03 -27.89
CA ALA A 34 10.01 10.40 -27.36
C ALA A 34 9.58 10.52 -25.88
N ASP A 35 8.60 9.71 -25.45
CA ASP A 35 8.12 9.71 -24.07
C ASP A 35 8.93 8.78 -23.16
N GLN A 36 9.72 7.85 -23.73
CA GLN A 36 10.68 7.04 -22.98
C GLN A 36 11.73 7.90 -22.29
N ASN A 37 12.03 9.10 -22.80
CA ASN A 37 12.99 10.01 -22.19
C ASN A 37 12.42 10.73 -20.94
N VAL A 38 11.10 10.82 -20.74
CA VAL A 38 10.55 11.49 -19.54
C VAL A 38 10.46 10.52 -18.36
N TYR A 39 9.92 9.34 -18.62
CA TYR A 39 9.67 8.32 -17.60
C TYR A 39 10.59 7.11 -17.83
N ALA A 40 11.84 7.24 -17.38
CA ALA A 40 12.82 6.17 -17.34
C ALA A 40 13.21 5.90 -15.87
N PRO A 41 13.24 4.62 -15.41
CA PRO A 41 13.53 4.26 -14.01
C PRO A 41 14.83 4.85 -13.44
N GLU A 42 15.86 4.97 -14.27
CA GLU A 42 17.19 5.47 -13.93
C GLU A 42 17.29 7.00 -13.99
N LYS A 43 16.28 7.67 -14.56
CA LYS A 43 16.32 9.12 -14.74
C LYS A 43 15.98 9.84 -13.45
N LEU A 44 16.89 10.69 -13.00
CA LEU A 44 16.69 11.60 -11.88
C LEU A 44 16.41 13.03 -12.36
N TRP A 45 15.17 13.47 -12.20
CA TRP A 45 14.79 14.85 -12.47
C TRP A 45 15.14 15.78 -11.31
N GLN A 46 15.77 16.91 -11.61
CA GLN A 46 15.87 18.01 -10.66
C GLN A 46 14.56 18.79 -10.70
N VAL A 47 13.82 18.80 -9.60
CA VAL A 47 12.52 19.46 -9.50
C VAL A 47 12.62 20.58 -8.47
N HIS A 48 12.23 21.79 -8.85
CA HIS A 48 12.21 22.93 -7.95
C HIS A 48 10.80 23.53 -7.90
N VAL A 49 10.15 23.40 -6.75
CA VAL A 49 8.84 23.98 -6.46
C VAL A 49 9.03 25.34 -5.78
N THR A 50 8.31 26.36 -6.25
CA THR A 50 8.31 27.69 -5.63
C THR A 50 6.89 28.11 -5.27
N LEU A 51 6.69 28.51 -4.02
CA LEU A 51 5.42 29.02 -3.48
C LEU A 51 5.68 30.32 -2.73
N SER A 52 4.72 31.27 -2.75
CA SER A 52 4.79 32.41 -1.84
C SER A 52 4.59 31.95 -0.38
N PRO A 53 5.00 32.73 0.63
CA PRO A 53 4.74 32.41 2.03
C PRO A 53 3.26 32.18 2.37
N GLU A 54 2.37 32.92 1.71
CA GLU A 54 0.92 32.84 1.86
C GLU A 54 0.37 31.56 1.22
N GLU A 55 0.79 31.27 -0.02
CA GLU A 55 0.39 30.05 -0.73
C GLU A 55 0.89 28.78 -0.03
N TYR A 56 2.14 28.80 0.44
CA TYR A 56 2.71 27.69 1.21
C TYR A 56 1.91 27.43 2.49
N ALA A 57 1.54 28.47 3.24
CA ALA A 57 0.71 28.31 4.43
C ALA A 57 -0.72 27.85 4.09
N ALA A 58 -1.25 28.29 2.95
CA ALA A 58 -2.61 27.97 2.55
C ALA A 58 -2.81 26.50 2.16
N ILE A 59 -1.80 25.86 1.55
CA ILE A 59 -1.88 24.47 1.09
C ILE A 59 -1.65 23.42 2.18
N GLU A 60 -1.30 23.83 3.40
CA GLU A 60 -1.05 22.88 4.49
C GLU A 60 -2.29 22.00 4.77
N PRO A 61 -2.12 20.67 4.95
CA PRO A 61 -3.23 19.76 5.17
C PRO A 61 -4.03 20.14 6.42
N ARG A 62 -5.36 20.01 6.38
CA ARG A 62 -6.24 20.30 7.51
C ARG A 62 -7.09 19.09 7.83
N ALA A 63 -7.03 18.60 9.07
CA ALA A 63 -7.81 17.45 9.51
C ALA A 63 -8.77 17.87 10.63
N ASN A 64 -10.04 17.44 10.53
CA ASN A 64 -11.08 17.75 11.53
C ASN A 64 -11.11 16.76 12.73
N ARG A 65 -10.31 15.69 12.70
CA ARG A 65 -10.26 14.68 13.76
C ARG A 65 -8.87 14.07 13.89
N GLY A 66 -8.40 13.88 15.13
CA GLY A 66 -7.27 13.00 15.41
C GLY A 66 -7.67 11.53 15.26
N PHE A 67 -6.72 10.67 14.90
CA PHE A 67 -6.95 9.22 14.79
C PHE A 67 -6.77 8.57 16.18
N PRO A 68 -7.59 7.59 16.58
CA PRO A 68 -7.40 6.89 17.85
C PRO A 68 -5.98 6.33 17.96
N GLY A 69 -5.27 6.71 19.03
CA GLY A 69 -3.87 6.29 19.26
C GLY A 69 -2.79 7.14 18.59
N PHE A 70 -3.13 8.18 17.82
CA PHE A 70 -2.14 9.07 17.15
C PHE A 70 -2.13 10.51 17.68
N GLY A 71 -2.77 10.74 18.83
CA GLY A 71 -2.83 12.06 19.44
C GLY A 71 -3.84 13.02 18.79
N PRO A 72 -3.98 14.24 19.33
CA PRO A 72 -4.78 15.27 18.71
C PRO A 72 -4.20 15.62 17.33
N ALA A 73 -5.09 15.86 16.35
CA ALA A 73 -4.67 16.39 15.07
C ALA A 73 -3.87 17.69 15.28
N PRO A 74 -2.88 17.99 14.41
CA PRO A 74 -2.27 19.32 14.37
C PRO A 74 -3.38 20.37 14.33
N LYS A 75 -3.27 21.41 15.17
CA LYS A 75 -4.23 22.51 15.18
C LYS A 75 -4.35 23.04 13.75
N ALA A 76 -5.56 22.99 13.19
CA ALA A 76 -5.83 23.67 11.93
C ALA A 76 -5.41 25.15 12.09
N PRO A 77 -4.83 25.78 11.05
CA PRO A 77 -4.48 27.19 11.11
C PRO A 77 -5.70 28.01 11.57
N ASP A 78 -5.50 28.97 12.49
CA ASP A 78 -6.58 29.74 13.13
C ASP A 78 -7.45 30.53 12.12
N LYS A 79 -7.02 30.62 10.85
CA LYS A 79 -7.79 31.18 9.75
C LYS A 79 -7.91 30.16 8.62
N PRO A 80 -9.13 29.86 8.11
CA PRO A 80 -9.25 29.23 6.81
C PRO A 80 -8.50 30.10 5.80
N ALA A 81 -7.59 29.52 5.00
CA ALA A 81 -7.22 30.17 3.75
C ALA A 81 -8.51 30.55 3.02
N GLU A 82 -8.55 31.77 2.48
CA GLU A 82 -9.66 32.43 1.78
C GLU A 82 -10.81 31.48 1.36
N SER A 83 -12.04 31.82 1.76
CA SER A 83 -13.25 30.97 1.63
C SER A 83 -13.56 30.43 0.23
N ASN A 84 -12.87 30.90 -0.81
CA ASN A 84 -13.13 30.58 -2.21
C ASN A 84 -12.11 29.63 -2.85
N ARG A 85 -11.12 29.12 -2.10
CA ARG A 85 -10.14 28.15 -2.65
C ARG A 85 -10.76 26.77 -2.80
N GLU A 86 -10.52 26.13 -3.94
CA GLU A 86 -10.94 24.74 -4.15
C GLU A 86 -10.11 23.79 -3.26
N VAL A 87 -10.79 22.83 -2.64
CA VAL A 87 -10.20 21.88 -1.70
C VAL A 87 -10.47 20.47 -2.19
N HIS A 88 -9.43 19.64 -2.22
CA HIS A 88 -9.60 18.21 -2.35
C HIS A 88 -9.71 17.59 -0.95
N ARG A 89 -10.88 17.05 -0.60
CA ARG A 89 -11.05 16.26 0.63
C ARG A 89 -10.74 14.80 0.34
N ASN A 90 -9.79 14.24 1.09
CA ASN A 90 -9.42 12.84 0.97
C ASN A 90 -10.39 11.91 1.74
N THR A 91 -10.19 10.61 1.63
CA THR A 91 -11.10 9.60 2.22
C THR A 91 -11.14 9.63 3.74
N PHE A 92 -10.05 10.05 4.38
CA PHE A 92 -9.97 10.22 5.82
C PHE A 92 -10.48 11.59 6.31
N GLY A 93 -11.05 12.40 5.41
CA GLY A 93 -11.61 13.71 5.76
C GLY A 93 -10.56 14.81 5.94
N THR A 94 -9.33 14.60 5.47
CA THR A 94 -8.30 15.63 5.40
C THR A 94 -8.55 16.53 4.19
N ASP A 95 -8.62 17.82 4.43
CA ASP A 95 -8.68 18.86 3.40
C ASP A 95 -7.27 19.15 2.88
N LEU A 96 -7.13 19.10 1.56
CA LEU A 96 -5.91 19.37 0.81
C LEU A 96 -6.18 20.53 -0.16
N PRO A 97 -6.01 21.79 0.29
CA PRO A 97 -6.30 22.97 -0.53
C PRO A 97 -5.34 23.10 -1.70
N TRP A 98 -5.84 23.66 -2.80
CA TRP A 98 -4.98 24.10 -3.90
C TRP A 98 -4.40 25.49 -3.62
N GLY A 99 -3.13 25.66 -3.96
CA GLY A 99 -2.45 26.94 -4.04
C GLY A 99 -1.87 27.18 -5.43
N THR A 100 -1.28 28.35 -5.64
CA THR A 100 -0.67 28.75 -6.91
C THR A 100 0.84 28.96 -6.73
N GLY A 101 1.63 28.55 -7.72
CA GLY A 101 3.07 28.77 -7.72
C GLY A 101 3.73 28.52 -9.07
N SER A 102 5.00 28.14 -9.03
CA SER A 102 5.75 27.66 -10.19
C SER A 102 6.50 26.36 -9.87
N VAL A 103 6.77 25.59 -10.91
CA VAL A 103 7.63 24.40 -10.82
C VAL A 103 8.63 24.42 -11.98
N THR A 104 9.89 24.13 -11.68
CA THR A 104 10.92 23.87 -12.68
C THR A 104 11.30 22.39 -12.65
N ILE A 105 11.35 21.73 -13.82
CA ILE A 105 11.74 20.32 -13.95
C ILE A 105 12.84 20.25 -15.01
N GLY A 106 14.06 19.93 -14.58
CA GLY A 106 15.24 20.06 -15.43
C GLY A 106 15.41 21.51 -15.90
N ASP A 107 15.30 21.73 -17.21
CA ASP A 107 15.39 23.03 -17.88
C ASP A 107 14.03 23.69 -18.15
N GLN A 108 12.92 23.03 -17.84
CA GLN A 108 11.57 23.51 -18.13
C GLN A 108 10.94 24.17 -16.91
N THR A 109 10.63 25.46 -16.99
CA THR A 109 9.88 26.21 -15.98
C THR A 109 8.42 26.36 -16.38
N PHE A 110 7.53 26.05 -15.45
CA PHE A 110 6.09 26.25 -15.58
C PHE A 110 5.60 27.21 -14.50
N ASP A 111 5.17 28.40 -14.92
CA ASP A 111 4.55 29.39 -14.05
C ASP A 111 3.03 29.24 -14.01
N LYS A 112 2.41 29.84 -12.98
CA LYS A 112 0.95 29.86 -12.81
C LYS A 112 0.34 28.46 -12.80
N VAL A 113 0.95 27.58 -12.01
CA VAL A 113 0.51 26.19 -11.82
C VAL A 113 -0.25 26.05 -10.50
N GLY A 114 -1.22 25.13 -10.46
CA GLY A 114 -1.87 24.74 -9.22
C GLY A 114 -1.03 23.70 -8.50
N ILE A 115 -0.80 23.87 -7.20
CA ILE A 115 -0.01 22.96 -6.36
C ILE A 115 -0.83 22.58 -5.14
N ARG A 116 -0.86 21.29 -4.79
CA ARG A 116 -1.37 20.81 -3.51
C ARG A 116 -0.60 19.59 -3.03
N TYR A 117 -0.71 19.28 -1.75
CA TYR A 117 -0.33 17.97 -1.25
C TYR A 117 -1.34 16.88 -1.69
N LYS A 118 -0.90 15.62 -1.74
CA LYS A 118 -1.74 14.45 -2.02
C LYS A 118 -1.52 13.32 -1.01
N GLY A 119 -2.51 12.45 -0.90
CA GLY A 119 -2.43 11.20 -0.17
C GLY A 119 -3.64 10.98 0.76
N ASN A 120 -3.89 9.70 1.06
CA ASN A 120 -4.77 9.27 2.15
C ASN A 120 -3.91 9.02 3.40
N GLY A 121 -3.38 7.80 3.58
CA GLY A 121 -2.50 7.48 4.71
C GLY A 121 -1.17 8.23 4.64
N THR A 122 -0.58 8.33 3.44
CA THR A 122 0.76 8.90 3.24
C THR A 122 0.91 10.35 3.71
N VAL A 123 -0.14 11.18 3.60
CA VAL A 123 -0.09 12.58 4.10
C VAL A 123 -0.08 12.63 5.63
N MET A 124 -0.72 11.64 6.28
CA MET A 124 -0.68 11.47 7.73
C MET A 124 0.67 10.93 8.18
N ASP A 125 1.22 9.95 7.47
CA ASP A 125 2.58 9.43 7.72
C ASP A 125 3.64 10.54 7.60
N ALA A 126 3.45 11.46 6.64
CA ALA A 126 4.30 12.61 6.41
C ALA A 126 3.94 13.86 7.24
N SER A 127 3.06 13.76 8.24
CA SER A 127 2.59 14.92 9.03
C SER A 127 3.70 15.60 9.84
N ARG A 128 4.74 14.86 10.20
CA ARG A 128 5.89 15.33 11.00
C ARG A 128 7.10 15.76 10.16
N THR A 129 6.94 15.83 8.85
CA THR A 129 7.99 16.22 7.89
C THR A 129 7.45 17.26 6.90
N ILE A 130 8.35 18.06 6.33
CA ILE A 130 8.01 18.95 5.21
C ILE A 130 7.98 18.17 3.87
N LYS A 131 8.52 16.95 3.84
CA LYS A 131 8.57 16.07 2.68
C LYS A 131 7.22 15.36 2.48
N LYS A 132 6.29 16.03 1.82
CA LYS A 132 4.96 15.49 1.48
C LYS A 132 4.82 15.29 -0.03
N SER A 133 3.98 14.36 -0.45
CA SER A 133 3.67 14.11 -1.87
C SER A 133 2.95 15.31 -2.48
N PHE A 134 3.35 15.73 -3.68
CA PHE A 134 2.71 16.81 -4.43
C PHE A 134 1.86 16.28 -5.58
N LYS A 135 0.74 16.96 -5.84
CA LYS A 135 0.09 16.98 -7.15
C LYS A 135 0.17 18.40 -7.69
N ILE A 136 0.71 18.53 -8.90
CA ILE A 136 0.88 19.80 -9.59
C ILE A 136 0.05 19.74 -10.87
N ASP A 137 -0.81 20.73 -11.08
CA ASP A 137 -1.65 20.87 -12.27
C ASP A 137 -1.23 22.12 -13.04
N LEU A 138 -0.62 21.90 -14.19
CA LEU A 138 0.06 22.90 -15.01
C LEU A 138 -0.90 23.87 -15.71
N ASP A 139 -2.21 23.58 -15.75
CA ASP A 139 -3.21 24.49 -16.33
C ASP A 139 -4.24 25.04 -15.33
N ARG A 140 -4.11 24.67 -14.05
CA ARG A 140 -5.11 25.02 -13.04
C ARG A 140 -5.15 26.51 -12.68
N ALA A 141 -4.02 27.19 -12.70
CA ALA A 141 -3.93 28.62 -12.37
C ALA A 141 -3.70 29.50 -13.61
N GLY A 142 -4.16 29.03 -14.78
CA GLY A 142 -4.08 29.76 -16.05
C GLY A 142 -2.82 29.48 -16.88
N GLY A 143 -1.99 28.53 -16.47
CA GLY A 143 -0.93 27.96 -17.31
C GLY A 143 -1.48 27.09 -18.44
N SER A 144 -0.61 26.69 -19.36
CA SER A 144 -0.93 25.74 -20.44
C SER A 144 0.17 24.69 -20.63
N GLY A 145 1.06 24.56 -19.65
CA GLY A 145 2.24 23.69 -19.71
C GLY A 145 1.88 22.22 -19.83
N ARG A 146 2.74 21.45 -20.50
CA ARG A 146 2.65 19.99 -20.56
C ARG A 146 4.01 19.39 -20.31
N PHE A 147 4.08 18.44 -19.37
CA PHE A 147 5.29 17.70 -19.07
C PHE A 147 5.08 16.22 -19.43
N GLY A 148 5.87 15.71 -20.37
CA GLY A 148 5.64 14.38 -20.96
C GLY A 148 4.24 14.23 -21.57
N GLY A 149 3.70 15.31 -22.14
CA GLY A 149 2.35 15.35 -22.72
C GLY A 149 1.20 15.52 -21.71
N SER A 150 1.42 15.31 -20.41
CA SER A 150 0.40 15.49 -19.37
C SER A 150 0.40 16.90 -18.80
N LYS A 151 -0.77 17.34 -18.33
CA LYS A 151 -0.91 18.57 -17.55
C LYS A 151 -0.72 18.36 -16.05
N SER A 152 -0.66 17.11 -15.60
CA SER A 152 -0.54 16.73 -14.20
C SER A 152 0.80 16.09 -13.94
N ILE A 153 1.45 16.53 -12.87
CA ILE A 153 2.68 15.95 -12.35
C ILE A 153 2.36 15.41 -10.95
N ASN A 154 2.69 14.14 -10.71
CA ASN A 154 2.56 13.50 -9.40
C ASN A 154 3.95 13.20 -8.87
N LEU A 155 4.29 13.80 -7.72
CA LEU A 155 5.54 13.54 -7.00
C LEU A 155 5.18 12.83 -5.71
N HIS A 156 5.52 11.56 -5.60
CA HIS A 156 5.26 10.74 -4.43
C HIS A 156 6.48 10.77 -3.51
N CYS A 157 6.31 11.14 -2.24
CA CYS A 157 7.44 11.36 -1.32
C CYS A 157 8.05 10.08 -0.77
N GLU A 158 7.37 8.94 -0.95
CA GLU A 158 7.87 7.62 -0.54
C GLU A 158 8.25 7.58 0.95
N VAL A 159 7.49 8.29 1.80
CA VAL A 159 7.77 8.40 3.24
C VAL A 159 7.70 7.04 3.95
N THR A 160 6.96 6.10 3.38
CA THR A 160 6.75 4.74 3.87
C THR A 160 7.73 3.73 3.24
N ASP A 161 8.56 4.15 2.29
CA ASP A 161 9.51 3.31 1.56
C ASP A 161 10.96 3.77 1.84
N PRO A 162 11.70 3.07 2.71
CA PRO A 162 13.11 3.38 2.98
C PRO A 162 14.02 3.33 1.75
N SER A 163 13.68 2.50 0.74
CA SER A 163 14.49 2.29 -0.47
C SER A 163 14.26 3.32 -1.57
N LYS A 164 13.11 4.01 -1.55
CA LYS A 164 12.64 4.89 -2.63
C LYS A 164 12.49 4.21 -4.00
N CYS A 165 12.44 2.87 -4.04
CA CYS A 165 12.44 2.07 -5.27
C CYS A 165 11.14 1.25 -5.46
N ARG A 166 10.25 1.18 -4.46
CA ARG A 166 9.07 0.30 -4.49
C ARG A 166 8.14 0.62 -5.63
N GLU A 167 7.74 1.88 -5.82
CA GLU A 167 6.83 2.22 -6.92
C GLU A 167 7.46 2.00 -8.29
N VAL A 168 8.74 2.33 -8.46
CA VAL A 168 9.49 2.12 -9.70
C VAL A 168 9.47 0.63 -10.10
N LEU A 169 9.83 -0.26 -9.17
CA LEU A 169 9.81 -1.71 -9.40
C LEU A 169 8.39 -2.24 -9.56
N GLY A 170 7.45 -1.80 -8.71
CA GLY A 170 6.06 -2.23 -8.71
C GLY A 170 5.41 -1.98 -10.06
N TYR A 171 5.43 -0.73 -10.55
CA TYR A 171 4.86 -0.42 -11.85
C TYR A 171 5.58 -1.14 -12.99
N ALA A 172 6.91 -1.33 -12.91
CA ALA A 172 7.64 -2.11 -13.91
C ALA A 172 7.19 -3.58 -13.99
N ILE A 173 6.82 -4.19 -12.86
CA ILE A 173 6.27 -5.55 -12.80
C ILE A 173 4.87 -5.60 -13.43
N TYR A 174 3.97 -4.66 -13.09
CA TYR A 174 2.65 -4.59 -13.73
C TYR A 174 2.75 -4.45 -15.25
N ARG A 175 3.62 -3.55 -15.74
CA ARG A 175 3.85 -3.38 -17.19
C ARG A 175 4.41 -4.66 -17.83
N ALA A 176 5.37 -5.32 -17.18
CA ALA A 176 5.93 -6.58 -17.66
C ALA A 176 4.90 -7.71 -17.67
N ALA A 177 3.91 -7.68 -16.77
CA ALA A 177 2.79 -8.61 -16.76
C ALA A 177 1.74 -8.33 -17.85
N GLY A 178 1.87 -7.23 -18.60
CA GLY A 178 0.93 -6.81 -19.65
C GLY A 178 -0.22 -5.94 -19.12
N VAL A 179 -0.16 -5.48 -17.88
CA VAL A 179 -1.17 -4.56 -17.32
C VAL A 179 -0.85 -3.13 -17.79
N PRO A 180 -1.83 -2.37 -18.32
CA PRO A 180 -1.65 -0.94 -18.57
C PRO A 180 -1.40 -0.25 -17.23
N ALA A 181 -0.18 0.22 -17.03
CA ALA A 181 0.25 0.79 -15.76
C ALA A 181 1.11 2.04 -15.99
N PRO A 182 1.06 3.01 -15.06
CA PRO A 182 1.93 4.19 -15.08
C PRO A 182 3.40 3.85 -15.31
N ARG A 183 4.11 4.72 -16.03
CA ARG A 183 5.57 4.77 -16.01
C ARG A 183 6.04 5.65 -14.85
N THR A 184 7.33 5.52 -14.52
CA THR A 184 7.95 6.24 -13.43
C THR A 184 9.32 6.78 -13.83
N ALA A 185 9.75 7.83 -13.12
CA ALA A 185 11.13 8.29 -13.03
C ALA A 185 11.41 8.71 -11.58
N LEU A 186 12.67 8.99 -11.25
CA LEU A 186 13.05 9.54 -9.96
C LEU A 186 13.08 11.07 -10.04
N ALA A 187 12.91 11.74 -8.90
CA ALA A 187 13.01 13.19 -8.78
C ALA A 187 13.68 13.59 -7.48
N GLU A 188 14.63 14.53 -7.55
CA GLU A 188 15.17 15.24 -6.39
C GLU A 188 14.45 16.57 -6.27
N VAL A 189 13.65 16.75 -5.22
CA VAL A 189 12.73 17.88 -5.08
C VAL A 189 13.28 18.92 -4.12
N ARG A 190 13.33 20.17 -4.56
CA ARG A 190 13.66 21.36 -3.75
C ARG A 190 12.47 22.28 -3.62
N LEU A 191 12.39 23.00 -2.52
CA LEU A 191 11.34 23.97 -2.22
C LEU A 191 11.93 25.36 -1.93
N THR A 192 11.40 26.38 -2.60
CA THR A 192 11.61 27.78 -2.23
C THR A 192 10.31 28.38 -1.73
N VAL A 193 10.39 29.03 -0.56
CA VAL A 193 9.35 29.89 0.01
C VAL A 193 10.06 31.18 0.46
N PRO A 194 9.96 32.28 -0.29
CA PRO A 194 10.75 33.49 -0.03
C PRO A 194 10.71 33.93 1.45
N GLY A 195 11.88 34.21 2.03
CA GLY A 195 12.02 34.59 3.43
C GLY A 195 11.81 33.46 4.47
N LYS A 196 11.44 32.24 4.04
CA LYS A 196 11.30 31.07 4.92
C LYS A 196 12.24 29.93 4.55
N ARG A 197 12.38 29.63 3.25
CA ARG A 197 13.14 28.50 2.71
C ARG A 197 13.72 28.90 1.36
N ASP A 198 15.00 28.65 1.15
CA ASP A 198 15.65 28.87 -0.15
C ASP A 198 16.24 27.57 -0.68
N LYS A 199 15.67 27.05 -1.78
CA LYS A 199 16.08 25.82 -2.46
C LYS A 199 16.30 24.64 -1.51
N GLU A 200 15.47 24.54 -0.48
CA GLU A 200 15.61 23.51 0.54
C GLU A 200 15.30 22.14 -0.06
N LEU A 201 16.27 21.23 0.04
CA LEU A 201 16.13 19.86 -0.45
C LEU A 201 15.09 19.12 0.38
N LEU A 202 13.93 18.81 -0.20
CA LEU A 202 12.92 17.97 0.43
C LEU A 202 13.34 16.50 0.42
N GLY A 203 13.98 16.03 -0.65
CA GLY A 203 14.53 14.68 -0.78
C GLY A 203 14.21 14.01 -2.12
N VAL A 204 14.32 12.68 -2.17
CA VAL A 204 13.99 11.86 -3.34
C VAL A 204 12.51 11.51 -3.36
N TYR A 205 11.91 11.62 -4.54
CA TYR A 205 10.51 11.34 -4.86
C TYR A 205 10.42 10.41 -6.06
N THR A 206 9.32 9.67 -6.17
CA THR A 206 8.92 9.02 -7.42
C THR A 206 8.04 9.96 -8.23
N LEU A 207 8.44 10.25 -9.47
CA LEU A 207 7.59 10.90 -10.46
C LEU A 207 6.73 9.82 -11.14
N VAL A 208 5.42 9.86 -10.94
CA VAL A 208 4.47 8.86 -11.46
C VAL A 208 3.62 9.46 -12.59
N GLU A 209 3.60 8.80 -13.74
CA GLU A 209 2.76 9.16 -14.90
C GLU A 209 1.27 9.22 -14.50
N GLU A 210 0.60 10.34 -14.75
CA GLU A 210 -0.84 10.45 -14.50
C GLU A 210 -1.61 9.52 -15.44
N VAL A 211 -2.56 8.78 -14.90
CA VAL A 211 -3.57 8.08 -15.71
C VAL A 211 -4.58 9.12 -16.20
N ASP A 212 -4.34 9.66 -17.38
CA ASP A 212 -5.15 10.68 -18.05
C ASP A 212 -5.31 10.41 -19.57
N LYS A 213 -5.73 11.41 -20.33
CA LYS A 213 -5.96 11.27 -21.77
C LYS A 213 -4.69 10.84 -22.55
N PRO A 214 -3.52 11.50 -22.41
CA PRO A 214 -2.25 11.00 -22.95
C PRO A 214 -1.97 9.53 -22.64
N PHE A 215 -2.09 9.12 -21.38
CA PHE A 215 -1.91 7.73 -20.97
C PHE A 215 -2.88 6.79 -21.72
N LEU A 216 -4.17 7.14 -21.74
CA LEU A 216 -5.18 6.32 -22.40
C LEU A 216 -4.96 6.22 -23.91
N LYS A 217 -4.58 7.35 -24.53
CA LYS A 217 -4.28 7.40 -25.96
C LYS A 217 -3.12 6.50 -26.33
N ASP A 218 -2.06 6.50 -25.52
CA ASP A 218 -0.89 5.66 -25.76
C ASP A 218 -1.20 4.17 -25.50
N ARG A 219 -1.78 3.82 -24.35
CA ARG A 219 -1.98 2.42 -23.97
C ARG A 219 -3.15 1.75 -24.69
N PHE A 220 -4.24 2.46 -24.98
CA PHE A 220 -5.46 1.90 -25.56
C PHE A 220 -5.75 2.39 -26.99
N GLY A 221 -4.95 3.32 -27.51
CA GLY A 221 -5.20 3.97 -28.81
C GLY A 221 -6.39 4.94 -28.80
N ASP A 222 -7.04 5.14 -27.66
CA ASP A 222 -8.26 5.93 -27.49
C ASP A 222 -8.33 6.51 -26.07
N ASP A 223 -8.68 7.79 -25.97
CA ASP A 223 -8.77 8.59 -24.75
C ASP A 223 -10.19 9.08 -24.42
N LYS A 224 -11.20 8.61 -25.16
CA LYS A 224 -12.59 9.08 -25.05
C LYS A 224 -13.44 8.28 -24.07
N GLY A 225 -13.00 7.09 -23.66
CA GLY A 225 -13.74 6.25 -22.72
C GLY A 225 -13.94 6.88 -21.34
N LEU A 226 -14.74 6.22 -20.52
CA LEU A 226 -14.99 6.67 -19.15
C LEU A 226 -13.84 6.22 -18.23
N LEU A 227 -13.01 7.17 -17.83
CA LEU A 227 -12.00 6.98 -16.79
C LEU A 227 -12.60 7.28 -15.41
N MET A 228 -12.36 6.37 -14.47
CA MET A 228 -12.83 6.41 -13.09
C MET A 228 -11.65 6.13 -12.17
N LYS A 229 -11.61 6.78 -11.01
CA LYS A 229 -10.63 6.50 -9.96
C LYS A 229 -11.37 6.10 -8.69
N PRO A 230 -11.81 4.84 -8.57
CA PRO A 230 -12.66 4.43 -7.48
C PRO A 230 -12.03 4.62 -6.10
N GLU A 231 -12.89 4.80 -5.10
CA GLU A 231 -12.53 5.01 -3.71
C GLU A 231 -13.57 4.30 -2.81
N GLY A 232 -13.12 3.37 -1.98
CA GLY A 232 -13.98 2.50 -1.18
C GLY A 232 -14.78 1.48 -2.00
N LEU A 233 -14.39 1.21 -3.25
CA LEU A 233 -15.08 0.26 -4.13
C LEU A 233 -14.40 -1.11 -4.10
N ARG A 234 -14.79 -1.95 -3.14
CA ARG A 234 -14.23 -3.31 -2.97
C ARG A 234 -15.02 -4.39 -3.71
N GLU A 235 -16.36 -4.42 -3.58
CA GLU A 235 -17.16 -5.55 -4.07
C GLU A 235 -17.84 -5.32 -5.43
N PHE A 236 -17.80 -4.09 -5.96
CA PHE A 236 -18.58 -3.66 -7.14
C PHE A 236 -20.10 -3.72 -6.91
N ASP A 237 -20.57 -3.27 -5.74
CA ASP A 237 -21.98 -3.32 -5.32
C ASP A 237 -22.97 -2.83 -6.39
N ASP A 238 -24.06 -3.60 -6.59
CA ASP A 238 -25.25 -3.09 -7.27
C ASP A 238 -26.01 -2.12 -6.36
N ARG A 239 -26.03 -0.85 -6.77
CA ARG A 239 -26.66 0.27 -6.05
C ARG A 239 -28.00 0.68 -6.66
N GLY A 240 -28.56 -0.15 -7.55
CA GLY A 240 -29.79 0.12 -8.30
C GLY A 240 -29.50 0.75 -9.67
N ASP A 241 -30.53 1.33 -10.30
CA ASP A 241 -30.46 1.88 -11.67
C ASP A 241 -30.07 3.36 -11.74
N ASP A 242 -29.97 4.04 -10.59
CA ASP A 242 -29.59 5.46 -10.54
C ASP A 242 -28.07 5.62 -10.46
N TRP A 243 -27.47 6.14 -11.54
CA TRP A 243 -26.03 6.42 -11.62
C TRP A 243 -25.52 7.32 -10.49
N ASN A 244 -26.35 8.23 -9.95
CA ASN A 244 -25.92 9.11 -8.87
C ASN A 244 -25.46 8.34 -7.62
N ARG A 245 -25.98 7.13 -7.41
CA ARG A 245 -25.59 6.25 -6.30
C ARG A 245 -24.22 5.61 -6.48
N TYR A 246 -23.67 5.62 -7.70
CA TYR A 246 -22.35 5.07 -8.04
C TYR A 246 -21.26 6.15 -8.08
N LYS A 247 -21.63 7.41 -8.35
CA LYS A 247 -20.69 8.52 -8.60
C LYS A 247 -19.62 8.68 -7.52
N ILE A 248 -20.01 8.56 -6.24
CA ILE A 248 -19.08 8.77 -5.13
C ILE A 248 -18.00 7.69 -5.12
N GLN A 249 -18.37 6.41 -5.15
CA GLN A 249 -17.42 5.29 -5.04
C GLN A 249 -16.65 5.05 -6.33
N TYR A 250 -17.25 5.28 -7.50
CA TYR A 250 -16.55 5.10 -8.78
C TYR A 250 -15.71 6.32 -9.17
N ALA A 251 -16.07 7.51 -8.66
CA ALA A 251 -15.39 8.79 -8.88
C ALA A 251 -14.95 9.00 -10.35
N PRO A 252 -15.91 9.16 -11.28
CA PRO A 252 -15.62 9.35 -12.69
C PRO A 252 -14.93 10.69 -12.93
N LYS A 253 -13.95 10.73 -13.85
CA LYS A 253 -13.20 11.95 -14.20
C LYS A 253 -14.01 12.94 -15.04
N ARG A 254 -15.17 12.52 -15.54
CA ARG A 254 -16.18 13.33 -16.23
C ARG A 254 -17.56 12.71 -16.01
N GLU A 255 -18.61 13.47 -16.28
CA GLU A 255 -19.95 12.87 -16.35
C GLU A 255 -19.99 11.81 -17.46
N PRO A 256 -20.50 10.59 -17.17
CA PRO A 256 -20.66 9.56 -18.18
C PRO A 256 -21.86 9.85 -19.06
N THR A 257 -21.83 9.29 -20.27
CA THR A 257 -23.03 9.17 -21.10
C THR A 257 -24.03 8.21 -20.46
N LYS A 258 -25.30 8.26 -20.91
CA LYS A 258 -26.33 7.33 -20.43
C LYS A 258 -25.94 5.87 -20.67
N ASP A 259 -25.28 5.56 -21.78
CA ASP A 259 -24.91 4.18 -22.12
C ASP A 259 -23.70 3.70 -21.31
N GLU A 260 -22.71 4.57 -21.07
CA GLU A 260 -21.60 4.26 -20.17
C GLU A 260 -22.08 4.01 -18.74
N ALA A 261 -23.00 4.84 -18.22
CA ALA A 261 -23.58 4.66 -16.91
C ALA A 261 -24.35 3.33 -16.81
N LYS A 262 -25.22 3.04 -17.79
CA LYS A 262 -25.93 1.75 -17.88
C LYS A 262 -24.96 0.57 -17.94
N ARG A 263 -23.85 0.72 -18.66
CA ARG A 263 -22.83 -0.33 -18.80
C ARG A 263 -22.19 -0.69 -17.46
N VAL A 264 -21.79 0.31 -16.67
CA VAL A 264 -21.21 0.11 -15.34
C VAL A 264 -22.24 -0.48 -14.37
N ILE A 265 -23.48 0.00 -14.39
CA ILE A 265 -24.57 -0.52 -13.56
C ILE A 265 -24.85 -2.00 -13.88
N ALA A 266 -24.93 -2.35 -15.18
CA ALA A 266 -25.16 -3.71 -15.62
C ALA A 266 -24.01 -4.65 -15.22
N PHE A 267 -22.75 -4.17 -15.28
CA PHE A 267 -21.60 -4.92 -14.76
C PHE A 267 -21.73 -5.18 -13.26
N ALA A 268 -21.97 -4.15 -12.44
CA ALA A 268 -22.15 -4.28 -11.00
C ALA A 268 -23.27 -5.26 -10.65
N ARG A 269 -24.40 -5.17 -11.37
CA ARG A 269 -25.53 -6.10 -11.25
C ARG A 269 -25.18 -7.53 -11.62
N LEU A 270 -24.45 -7.75 -12.71
CA LEU A 270 -24.02 -9.10 -13.10
C LEU A 270 -23.14 -9.73 -12.03
N VAL A 271 -22.17 -8.97 -11.50
CA VAL A 271 -21.29 -9.41 -10.41
C VAL A 271 -22.11 -9.74 -9.15
N HIS A 272 -23.09 -8.90 -8.79
CA HIS A 272 -23.82 -9.00 -7.52
C HIS A 272 -25.11 -9.83 -7.53
N LYS A 273 -25.74 -10.05 -8.69
CA LYS A 273 -27.08 -10.66 -8.76
C LYS A 273 -27.22 -11.70 -9.85
N GLY A 274 -26.34 -11.72 -10.86
CA GLY A 274 -26.37 -12.76 -11.87
C GLY A 274 -26.08 -14.12 -11.25
N ASP A 275 -26.83 -15.16 -11.63
CA ASP A 275 -26.46 -16.55 -11.30
C ASP A 275 -25.14 -16.96 -11.98
N ASP A 276 -24.57 -18.09 -11.58
CA ASP A 276 -23.25 -18.51 -12.05
C ASP A 276 -23.21 -18.84 -13.54
N ALA A 277 -24.30 -19.39 -14.10
CA ALA A 277 -24.39 -19.69 -15.52
C ALA A 277 -24.40 -18.39 -16.36
N THR A 278 -25.18 -17.41 -15.94
CA THR A 278 -25.28 -16.08 -16.57
C THR A 278 -23.98 -15.32 -16.42
N PHE A 279 -23.37 -15.31 -15.22
CA PHE A 279 -22.08 -14.66 -14.99
C PHE A 279 -21.00 -15.24 -15.88
N LYS A 280 -20.82 -16.58 -15.90
CA LYS A 280 -19.84 -17.26 -16.74
C LYS A 280 -20.00 -16.87 -18.22
N LYS A 281 -21.25 -16.80 -18.69
CA LYS A 281 -21.58 -16.48 -20.08
C LYS A 281 -21.32 -15.01 -20.43
N GLU A 282 -21.64 -14.09 -19.53
CA GLU A 282 -21.73 -12.66 -19.86
C GLU A 282 -20.56 -11.80 -19.38
N ILE A 283 -19.80 -12.24 -18.37
CA ILE A 283 -18.77 -11.39 -17.72
C ILE A 283 -17.73 -10.86 -18.72
N GLY A 284 -17.31 -11.69 -19.69
CA GLY A 284 -16.35 -11.30 -20.73
C GLY A 284 -16.87 -10.25 -21.71
N THR A 285 -18.16 -9.93 -21.69
CA THR A 285 -18.73 -8.80 -22.43
C THR A 285 -18.53 -7.48 -21.68
N TYR A 286 -18.49 -7.47 -20.34
CA TYR A 286 -18.37 -6.27 -19.52
C TYR A 286 -16.94 -5.98 -19.05
N LEU A 287 -16.15 -7.03 -18.82
CA LEU A 287 -14.80 -6.95 -18.28
C LEU A 287 -13.81 -7.55 -19.28
N ASP A 288 -12.66 -6.92 -19.43
CA ASP A 288 -11.52 -7.58 -20.06
C ASP A 288 -10.90 -8.56 -19.05
N VAL A 289 -11.27 -9.84 -19.16
CA VAL A 289 -10.89 -10.88 -18.19
C VAL A 289 -9.38 -11.12 -18.19
N ASP A 290 -8.71 -11.07 -19.34
CA ASP A 290 -7.24 -11.23 -19.41
C ASP A 290 -6.53 -10.08 -18.68
N ASN A 291 -6.96 -8.83 -18.89
CA ASN A 291 -6.45 -7.68 -18.13
C ASN A 291 -6.68 -7.86 -16.62
N TYR A 292 -7.86 -8.30 -16.20
CA TYR A 292 -8.15 -8.53 -14.78
C TYR A 292 -7.27 -9.62 -14.17
N LEU A 293 -7.08 -10.75 -14.86
CA LEU A 293 -6.22 -11.84 -14.37
C LEU A 293 -4.75 -11.41 -14.29
N ARG A 294 -4.25 -10.62 -15.24
CA ARG A 294 -2.89 -10.04 -15.19
C ARG A 294 -2.75 -9.04 -14.05
N PHE A 295 -3.77 -8.21 -13.83
CA PHE A 295 -3.83 -7.30 -12.69
C PHE A 295 -3.78 -8.06 -11.37
N LEU A 296 -4.61 -9.11 -11.22
CA LEU A 296 -4.64 -9.97 -10.03
C LEU A 296 -3.28 -10.63 -9.79
N ALA A 297 -2.67 -11.23 -10.82
CA ALA A 297 -1.37 -11.88 -10.72
C ALA A 297 -0.29 -10.89 -10.26
N ALA A 298 -0.21 -9.72 -10.90
CA ALA A 298 0.77 -8.70 -10.54
C ALA A 298 0.55 -8.19 -9.11
N THR A 299 -0.70 -7.88 -8.72
CA THR A 299 -1.06 -7.48 -7.34
C THR A 299 -0.63 -8.52 -6.32
N ALA A 300 -0.87 -9.80 -6.60
CA ALA A 300 -0.46 -10.90 -5.74
C ALA A 300 1.07 -11.02 -5.68
N PHE A 301 1.77 -10.95 -6.81
CA PHE A 301 3.24 -11.05 -6.85
C PHE A 301 3.92 -9.94 -6.07
N VAL A 302 3.51 -8.69 -6.25
CA VAL A 302 4.08 -7.55 -5.50
C VAL A 302 3.54 -7.45 -4.07
N ALA A 303 2.67 -8.37 -3.63
CA ALA A 303 2.06 -8.35 -2.31
C ALA A 303 1.43 -6.98 -1.97
N ASN A 304 0.68 -6.40 -2.91
CA ASN A 304 0.04 -5.10 -2.69
C ASN A 304 -1.37 -5.26 -2.08
N GLY A 305 -1.41 -5.20 -0.75
CA GLY A 305 -2.67 -5.25 0.01
C GLY A 305 -3.53 -4.00 -0.12
N ASP A 306 -2.90 -2.82 -0.18
CA ASP A 306 -3.59 -1.53 -0.30
C ASP A 306 -3.97 -1.26 -1.75
N SER A 307 -4.90 -2.07 -2.27
CA SER A 307 -5.31 -2.11 -3.68
C SER A 307 -6.83 -2.29 -3.80
N LEU A 308 -7.29 -2.80 -4.95
CA LEU A 308 -8.67 -3.19 -5.21
C LEU A 308 -9.31 -3.93 -4.02
N PHE A 309 -8.54 -4.78 -3.34
CA PHE A 309 -9.05 -5.60 -2.23
C PHE A 309 -9.39 -4.84 -0.95
N PHE A 310 -8.96 -3.59 -0.83
CA PHE A 310 -9.40 -2.63 0.18
C PHE A 310 -10.25 -1.51 -0.44
N GLY A 311 -10.54 -1.58 -1.74
CA GLY A 311 -11.36 -0.63 -2.47
C GLY A 311 -10.65 0.65 -2.88
N HIS A 312 -9.31 0.66 -2.89
CA HIS A 312 -8.47 1.84 -3.13
C HIS A 312 -7.41 1.58 -4.20
N ASN A 313 -6.71 2.62 -4.65
CA ASN A 313 -5.43 2.49 -5.39
C ASN A 313 -5.53 1.71 -6.74
N PHE A 314 -6.62 1.94 -7.47
CA PHE A 314 -6.76 1.53 -8.87
C PHE A 314 -7.57 2.56 -9.67
N CYS A 315 -7.46 2.49 -10.99
CA CYS A 315 -8.32 3.20 -11.93
C CYS A 315 -9.11 2.18 -12.76
N LEU A 316 -10.33 2.56 -13.14
CA LEU A 316 -11.16 1.82 -14.09
C LEU A 316 -11.28 2.61 -15.39
N TYR A 317 -11.09 1.93 -16.51
CA TYR A 317 -11.33 2.51 -17.82
C TYR A 317 -12.37 1.70 -18.58
N LEU A 318 -13.51 2.31 -18.90
CA LEU A 318 -14.47 1.75 -19.83
C LEU A 318 -14.04 2.12 -21.25
N ASN A 319 -13.46 1.16 -21.96
CA ASN A 319 -12.94 1.38 -23.30
C ASN A 319 -14.10 1.53 -24.30
N PRO A 320 -14.14 2.61 -25.11
CA PRO A 320 -15.29 2.90 -25.97
C PRO A 320 -15.37 1.98 -27.20
N LYS A 321 -14.27 1.30 -27.57
CA LYS A 321 -14.23 0.39 -28.72
C LYS A 321 -14.67 -1.01 -28.34
N THR A 322 -14.18 -1.53 -27.22
CA THR A 322 -14.51 -2.89 -26.76
C THR A 322 -15.74 -2.91 -25.86
N ASN A 323 -16.13 -1.74 -25.31
CA ASN A 323 -17.17 -1.58 -24.30
C ASN A 323 -16.90 -2.42 -23.03
N LYS A 324 -15.62 -2.66 -22.72
CA LYS A 324 -15.16 -3.43 -21.56
C LYS A 324 -14.44 -2.54 -20.55
N LEU A 325 -14.55 -2.91 -19.28
CA LEU A 325 -13.78 -2.35 -18.18
C LEU A 325 -12.36 -2.93 -18.16
N TYR A 326 -11.38 -2.06 -17.90
CA TYR A 326 -9.98 -2.39 -17.66
C TYR A 326 -9.55 -1.83 -16.30
N LEU A 327 -8.66 -2.54 -15.62
CA LEU A 327 -8.03 -2.12 -14.37
C LEU A 327 -6.60 -1.62 -14.66
N ILE A 328 -6.26 -0.53 -13.97
CA ILE A 328 -4.95 0.12 -14.01
C ILE A 328 -4.50 0.33 -12.55
N PRO A 329 -3.30 -0.12 -12.14
CA PRO A 329 -2.82 0.09 -10.77
C PRO A 329 -2.51 1.56 -10.49
N TRP A 330 -2.61 1.97 -9.24
CA TRP A 330 -2.26 3.30 -8.76
C TRP A 330 -1.69 3.22 -7.33
N ASP A 331 -0.90 4.20 -6.88
CA ASP A 331 -0.28 4.28 -5.52
C ASP A 331 0.28 2.94 -5.03
N LEU A 332 1.53 2.63 -5.40
CA LEU A 332 2.19 1.36 -5.03
C LEU A 332 3.17 1.51 -3.85
N ASP A 333 3.05 2.60 -3.07
CA ASP A 333 3.91 2.89 -1.91
C ASP A 333 3.78 1.84 -0.79
N ARG A 334 2.62 1.18 -0.71
CA ARG A 334 2.32 0.07 0.23
C ARG A 334 2.55 -1.34 -0.33
N ALA A 335 3.11 -1.47 -1.54
CA ALA A 335 3.49 -2.77 -2.10
C ALA A 335 4.75 -3.36 -1.44
N PHE A 336 5.13 -4.58 -1.83
CA PHE A 336 6.31 -5.31 -1.35
C PHE A 336 6.26 -5.59 0.15
N ALA A 337 5.13 -6.15 0.61
CA ALA A 337 4.86 -6.47 2.01
C ALA A 337 4.91 -5.25 2.96
N ASN A 338 4.55 -4.07 2.46
CA ASN A 338 4.52 -2.80 3.22
C ASN A 338 3.10 -2.38 3.64
N PHE A 339 2.20 -3.33 3.88
CA PHE A 339 0.84 -3.03 4.34
C PHE A 339 0.50 -3.76 5.64
N PRO A 340 0.90 -3.21 6.81
CA PRO A 340 0.79 -3.91 8.09
C PRO A 340 -0.62 -4.32 8.50
N ILE A 341 -1.64 -3.65 7.96
CA ILE A 341 -3.05 -4.01 8.15
C ILE A 341 -3.36 -5.41 7.60
N LEU A 342 -2.60 -5.89 6.61
CA LEU A 342 -2.77 -7.22 6.00
C LEU A 342 -2.09 -8.34 6.79
N GLY A 343 -1.23 -8.01 7.75
CA GLY A 343 -0.46 -8.96 8.54
C GLY A 343 1.04 -8.67 8.57
N SER A 344 1.79 -9.62 9.11
CA SER A 344 3.25 -9.59 9.25
C SER A 344 3.97 -9.49 7.87
N ASN A 345 5.22 -9.01 7.81
CA ASN A 345 5.93 -8.94 6.52
C ASN A 345 6.13 -10.34 5.94
N SER A 346 6.50 -11.31 6.79
CA SER A 346 6.65 -12.72 6.42
C SER A 346 5.34 -13.34 5.90
N GLN A 347 4.22 -13.06 6.55
CA GLN A 347 2.88 -13.47 6.06
C GLN A 347 2.58 -12.86 4.68
N GLN A 348 2.86 -11.58 4.50
CA GLN A 348 2.66 -10.86 3.23
C GLN A 348 3.57 -11.40 2.10
N MET A 349 4.82 -11.75 2.40
CA MET A 349 5.73 -12.39 1.44
C MET A 349 5.27 -13.80 1.04
N ASN A 350 4.44 -14.45 1.86
CA ASN A 350 3.86 -15.75 1.54
C ASN A 350 2.41 -15.69 1.02
N LEU A 351 1.85 -14.52 0.69
CA LEU A 351 0.44 -14.39 0.25
C LEU A 351 0.04 -15.39 -0.86
N SER A 352 -1.18 -15.90 -0.75
CA SER A 352 -1.79 -16.76 -1.75
C SER A 352 -1.93 -16.04 -3.09
N LEU A 353 -1.54 -16.70 -4.18
CA LEU A 353 -1.69 -16.17 -5.54
C LEU A 353 -3.13 -16.15 -6.03
N THR A 354 -4.00 -16.98 -5.44
CA THR A 354 -5.42 -17.08 -5.83
C THR A 354 -6.35 -16.37 -4.87
N HIS A 355 -5.87 -15.99 -3.68
CA HIS A 355 -6.64 -15.30 -2.65
C HIS A 355 -5.74 -14.37 -1.81
N PRO A 356 -5.16 -13.31 -2.38
CA PRO A 356 -4.23 -12.40 -1.69
C PRO A 356 -4.91 -11.38 -0.77
N TYR A 357 -6.15 -11.62 -0.34
CA TYR A 357 -7.00 -10.65 0.36
C TYR A 357 -7.74 -11.27 1.53
N PRO A 358 -8.22 -10.46 2.48
CA PRO A 358 -9.06 -10.97 3.55
C PRO A 358 -10.49 -11.25 3.09
N GLY A 359 -11.08 -12.33 3.61
CA GLY A 359 -12.51 -12.62 3.51
C GLY A 359 -12.95 -13.09 2.13
N THR A 360 -13.91 -12.39 1.52
CA THR A 360 -14.40 -12.68 0.16
C THR A 360 -14.10 -11.51 -0.75
N HIS A 361 -13.89 -11.74 -2.04
CA HIS A 361 -13.90 -10.69 -3.05
C HIS A 361 -14.70 -11.18 -4.26
N ARG A 362 -15.94 -10.72 -4.36
CA ARG A 362 -16.97 -11.37 -5.18
C ARG A 362 -16.58 -11.53 -6.63
N LEU A 363 -15.99 -10.50 -7.25
CA LEU A 363 -15.57 -10.57 -8.64
C LEU A 363 -14.47 -11.63 -8.84
N THR A 364 -13.44 -11.63 -7.98
CA THR A 364 -12.33 -12.60 -8.09
C THR A 364 -12.81 -14.01 -7.83
N ASP A 365 -13.55 -14.21 -6.73
CA ASP A 365 -14.01 -15.53 -6.30
C ASP A 365 -14.87 -16.18 -7.39
N ARG A 366 -15.78 -15.41 -8.02
CA ARG A 366 -16.62 -15.90 -9.11
C ARG A 366 -15.85 -16.16 -10.39
N LEU A 367 -14.88 -15.31 -10.74
CA LEU A 367 -14.02 -15.55 -11.91
C LEU A 367 -13.20 -16.83 -11.74
N LEU A 368 -12.56 -17.03 -10.59
CA LEU A 368 -11.72 -18.20 -10.34
C LEU A 368 -12.53 -19.49 -10.05
N ALA A 369 -13.82 -19.37 -9.75
CA ALA A 369 -14.73 -20.51 -9.68
C ALA A 369 -15.12 -21.07 -11.07
N VAL A 370 -14.93 -20.31 -12.15
CA VAL A 370 -15.13 -20.80 -13.52
C VAL A 370 -13.90 -21.62 -13.93
N PRO A 371 -14.02 -22.94 -14.21
CA PRO A 371 -12.86 -23.80 -14.47
C PRO A 371 -11.95 -23.30 -15.59
N GLU A 372 -12.53 -22.81 -16.69
CA GLU A 372 -11.76 -22.34 -17.84
C GLU A 372 -10.95 -21.07 -17.53
N ILE A 373 -11.48 -20.18 -16.69
CA ILE A 373 -10.81 -18.95 -16.23
C ILE A 373 -9.74 -19.30 -15.19
N SER A 374 -10.02 -20.25 -14.30
CA SER A 374 -9.04 -20.75 -13.33
C SER A 374 -7.83 -21.39 -14.02
N ASP A 375 -8.07 -22.23 -15.03
CA ASP A 375 -7.01 -22.83 -15.85
C ASP A 375 -6.19 -21.77 -16.60
N GLN A 376 -6.86 -20.76 -17.16
CA GLN A 376 -6.19 -19.61 -17.77
C GLN A 376 -5.30 -18.89 -16.75
N TYR A 377 -5.81 -18.65 -15.54
CA TYR A 377 -5.06 -17.96 -14.49
C TYR A 377 -3.85 -18.76 -14.03
N GLN A 378 -3.97 -20.09 -13.86
CA GLN A 378 -2.84 -20.94 -13.48
C GLN A 378 -1.74 -20.97 -14.54
N LYS A 379 -2.11 -20.98 -15.83
CA LYS A 379 -1.14 -20.87 -16.94
C LYS A 379 -0.46 -19.50 -16.93
N LEU A 380 -1.23 -18.44 -16.70
CA LEU A 380 -0.71 -17.08 -16.62
C LEU A 380 0.25 -16.90 -15.43
N LEU A 381 -0.06 -17.46 -14.25
CA LEU A 381 0.83 -17.43 -13.09
C LEU A 381 2.18 -18.10 -13.40
N LYS A 382 2.16 -19.26 -14.07
CA LYS A 382 3.37 -19.97 -14.53
C LYS A 382 4.21 -19.11 -15.48
N GLU A 383 3.57 -18.54 -16.50
CA GLU A 383 4.24 -17.67 -17.48
C GLU A 383 4.88 -16.45 -16.79
N LEU A 384 4.10 -15.73 -15.98
CA LEU A 384 4.54 -14.49 -15.37
C LEU A 384 5.59 -14.70 -14.27
N ALA A 385 5.52 -15.80 -13.51
CA ALA A 385 6.55 -16.17 -12.54
C ALA A 385 7.91 -16.42 -13.23
N ALA A 386 7.90 -17.03 -14.42
CA ALA A 386 9.12 -17.27 -15.20
C ALA A 386 9.62 -16.05 -15.99
N THR A 387 8.79 -15.01 -16.15
CA THR A 387 9.10 -13.84 -16.99
C THR A 387 9.07 -12.53 -16.20
N ALA A 388 7.90 -11.95 -15.99
CA ALA A 388 7.72 -10.65 -15.34
C ALA A 388 8.26 -10.64 -13.90
N PHE A 389 8.14 -11.75 -13.18
CA PHE A 389 8.50 -11.88 -11.77
C PHE A 389 9.66 -12.86 -11.52
N SER A 390 10.52 -13.12 -12.52
CA SER A 390 11.69 -13.98 -12.30
C SER A 390 12.70 -13.32 -11.36
N LYS A 391 13.28 -14.10 -10.45
CA LYS A 391 14.22 -13.60 -9.43
C LYS A 391 15.39 -12.84 -10.05
N GLU A 392 15.98 -13.40 -11.10
CA GLU A 392 17.15 -12.83 -11.78
C GLU A 392 16.83 -11.46 -12.37
N ARG A 393 15.67 -11.33 -13.02
CA ARG A 393 15.19 -10.06 -13.57
C ARG A 393 14.97 -9.03 -12.46
N LEU A 394 14.28 -9.41 -11.40
CA LEU A 394 13.93 -8.51 -10.31
C LEU A 394 15.18 -8.01 -9.57
N LEU A 395 16.14 -8.90 -9.26
CA LEU A 395 17.39 -8.50 -8.62
C LEU A 395 18.22 -7.56 -9.50
N LYS A 396 18.24 -7.80 -10.81
CA LYS A 396 18.91 -6.89 -11.76
C LYS A 396 18.26 -5.51 -11.75
N GLN A 397 16.93 -5.45 -11.83
CA GLN A 397 16.20 -4.17 -11.79
C GLN A 397 16.34 -3.44 -10.46
N LEU A 398 16.38 -4.19 -9.35
CA LEU A 398 16.64 -3.62 -8.04
C LEU A 398 18.03 -2.98 -8.00
N ALA A 399 19.07 -3.67 -8.45
CA ALA A 399 20.43 -3.13 -8.48
C ALA A 399 20.54 -1.87 -9.36
N GLU A 400 19.87 -1.85 -10.52
CA GLU A 400 19.80 -0.67 -11.39
C GLU A 400 19.09 0.51 -10.70
N ALA A 401 17.97 0.27 -10.02
CA ALA A 401 17.24 1.29 -9.28
C ALA A 401 18.02 1.82 -8.07
N GLU A 402 18.61 0.92 -7.27
CA GLU A 402 19.44 1.26 -6.11
C GLU A 402 20.67 2.09 -6.52
N ALA A 403 21.32 1.75 -7.63
CA ALA A 403 22.42 2.54 -8.18
C ALA A 403 21.97 3.96 -8.57
N ALA A 404 20.78 4.12 -9.16
CA ALA A 404 20.25 5.41 -9.56
C ALA A 404 19.87 6.31 -8.37
N VAL A 405 19.48 5.73 -7.23
CA VAL A 405 19.11 6.50 -6.02
C VAL A 405 20.21 6.61 -4.98
N HIS A 406 21.35 5.94 -5.12
CA HIS A 406 22.38 5.88 -4.07
C HIS A 406 22.82 7.27 -3.56
N GLU A 407 23.41 8.11 -4.41
CA GLU A 407 23.84 9.45 -3.98
C GLU A 407 22.66 10.40 -3.64
N PRO A 408 21.55 10.43 -4.40
CA PRO A 408 20.37 11.23 -4.03
C PRO A 408 19.78 10.85 -2.66
N LEU A 409 19.79 9.56 -2.32
CA LEU A 409 19.26 9.07 -1.05
C LEU A 409 20.16 9.47 0.13
N GLU A 410 21.48 9.47 -0.04
CA GLU A 410 22.40 10.00 0.98
C GLU A 410 22.11 11.48 1.27
N ARG A 411 21.91 12.29 0.22
CA ARG A 411 21.53 13.71 0.38
C ARG A 411 20.17 13.89 1.04
N ASP A 412 19.20 13.04 0.69
CA ASP A 412 17.87 13.02 1.33
C ASP A 412 17.99 12.72 2.83
N GLN A 413 18.75 11.70 3.22
CA GLN A 413 18.99 11.34 4.62
C GLN A 413 19.69 12.47 5.39
N GLN A 414 20.71 13.09 4.80
CA GLN A 414 21.39 14.25 5.38
C GLN A 414 20.44 15.44 5.57
N ALA A 415 19.59 15.71 4.58
CA ALA A 415 18.63 16.81 4.63
C ALA A 415 17.54 16.56 5.71
N ALA A 416 17.02 15.33 5.80
CA ALA A 416 16.08 14.93 6.84
C ALA A 416 16.71 15.02 8.25
N ALA A 417 17.95 14.58 8.41
CA ALA A 417 18.70 14.69 9.66
C ALA A 417 18.95 16.16 10.07
N ALA A 418 19.32 17.02 9.11
CA ALA A 418 19.51 18.45 9.34
C ALA A 418 18.21 19.14 9.81
N ARG A 419 17.06 18.68 9.31
CA ARG A 419 15.73 19.15 9.73
C ARG A 419 15.21 18.49 11.01
N LYS A 420 15.97 17.53 11.58
CA LYS A 420 15.58 16.74 12.76
C LYS A 420 14.23 16.07 12.58
N GLU A 421 13.97 15.56 11.37
CA GLU A 421 12.71 14.87 11.08
C GLU A 421 12.62 13.59 11.90
N VAL A 422 11.45 13.37 12.50
CA VAL A 422 11.13 12.10 13.16
C VAL A 422 10.52 11.19 12.10
N ALA A 423 10.99 9.95 12.03
CA ALA A 423 10.39 8.95 11.15
C ALA A 423 8.87 8.90 11.37
N GLY A 424 8.12 8.80 10.26
CA GLY A 424 6.65 8.79 10.29
C GLY A 424 6.07 7.65 11.14
N ALA A 425 4.79 7.79 11.48
CA ALA A 425 3.97 6.88 12.29
C ALA A 425 4.06 5.36 12.00
N VAL A 426 4.58 4.97 10.82
CA VAL A 426 4.77 3.58 10.38
C VAL A 426 5.64 2.76 11.34
N THR A 427 6.41 3.40 12.23
CA THR A 427 7.20 2.71 13.27
C THR A 427 6.38 1.89 14.26
N MET A 428 5.05 2.08 14.35
CA MET A 428 4.21 1.27 15.26
C MET A 428 4.01 -0.19 14.80
N PHE A 429 4.24 -0.51 13.51
CA PHE A 429 4.03 -1.86 12.98
C PHE A 429 5.28 -2.47 12.34
N GLY A 430 6.46 -1.92 12.66
CA GLY A 430 7.75 -2.33 12.11
C GLY A 430 8.05 -1.75 10.72
N LYS A 431 9.34 -1.82 10.33
CA LYS A 431 9.80 -1.43 9.00
C LYS A 431 9.36 -2.45 7.93
N PRO A 432 9.11 -2.01 6.69
CA PRO A 432 8.91 -2.96 5.60
C PRO A 432 10.22 -3.72 5.30
N PRO A 433 10.15 -4.92 4.72
CA PRO A 433 11.33 -5.76 4.48
C PRO A 433 12.27 -5.13 3.45
N GLY A 434 13.54 -5.54 3.45
CA GLY A 434 14.45 -5.16 2.36
C GLY A 434 13.93 -5.68 1.01
N LEU A 435 14.03 -4.89 -0.06
CA LEU A 435 13.53 -5.32 -1.38
C LEU A 435 14.21 -6.58 -1.90
N LYS A 436 15.51 -6.75 -1.63
CA LYS A 436 16.24 -7.99 -1.95
C LYS A 436 15.66 -9.19 -1.21
N SER A 437 15.48 -9.08 0.10
CA SER A 437 14.87 -10.13 0.94
C SER A 437 13.45 -10.47 0.46
N PHE A 438 12.65 -9.43 0.16
CA PHE A 438 11.33 -9.62 -0.44
C PHE A 438 11.41 -10.41 -1.74
N ILE A 439 12.27 -10.01 -2.69
CA ILE A 439 12.39 -10.71 -3.99
C ILE A 439 12.77 -12.17 -3.77
N GLU A 440 13.72 -12.45 -2.89
CA GLU A 440 14.19 -13.81 -2.61
C GLU A 440 13.10 -14.68 -1.99
N LYS A 441 12.47 -14.21 -0.90
CA LYS A 441 11.42 -14.93 -0.16
C LYS A 441 10.15 -15.06 -1.00
N ARG A 442 9.73 -13.99 -1.68
CA ARG A 442 8.52 -13.97 -2.52
C ARG A 442 8.68 -14.84 -3.77
N ALA A 443 9.81 -14.78 -4.47
CA ALA A 443 10.05 -15.64 -5.63
C ALA A 443 10.03 -17.13 -5.24
N ALA A 444 10.58 -17.49 -4.08
CA ALA A 444 10.49 -18.85 -3.56
C ALA A 444 9.04 -19.27 -3.22
N SER A 445 8.27 -18.40 -2.56
CA SER A 445 6.84 -18.64 -2.29
C SER A 445 6.03 -18.80 -3.58
N VAL A 446 6.26 -17.93 -4.57
CA VAL A 446 5.61 -17.98 -5.89
C VAL A 446 5.94 -19.30 -6.59
N ALA A 447 7.20 -19.70 -6.63
CA ALA A 447 7.62 -20.95 -7.25
C ALA A 447 6.96 -22.17 -6.59
N ALA A 448 6.89 -22.20 -5.25
CA ALA A 448 6.23 -23.28 -4.52
C ALA A 448 4.71 -23.34 -4.80
N GLN A 449 4.04 -22.19 -4.85
CA GLN A 449 2.62 -22.12 -5.15
C GLN A 449 2.31 -22.55 -6.59
N VAL A 450 3.12 -22.08 -7.55
CA VAL A 450 3.02 -22.47 -8.97
C VAL A 450 3.28 -23.97 -9.19
N ALA A 451 4.18 -24.56 -8.39
CA ALA A 451 4.45 -26.00 -8.38
C ALA A 451 3.37 -26.83 -7.64
N GLY A 452 2.44 -26.18 -6.94
CA GLY A 452 1.41 -26.85 -6.14
C GLY A 452 1.91 -27.43 -4.81
N THR A 453 3.12 -27.08 -4.38
CA THR A 453 3.70 -27.56 -3.11
C THR A 453 3.35 -26.64 -1.93
N SER A 454 2.73 -25.49 -2.18
CA SER A 454 2.21 -24.55 -1.18
C SER A 454 0.91 -23.92 -1.67
N LYS A 455 0.03 -23.51 -0.74
CA LYS A 455 -1.18 -22.71 -1.04
C LYS A 455 -0.98 -21.21 -0.80
N GLY A 456 0.16 -20.84 -0.22
CA GLY A 456 0.39 -19.51 0.34
C GLY A 456 -0.49 -19.21 1.55
N HIS A 457 -0.32 -17.99 2.07
CA HIS A 457 -1.05 -17.44 3.20
C HIS A 457 -2.27 -16.66 2.72
N ILE A 458 -3.44 -16.94 3.30
CA ILE A 458 -4.65 -16.14 3.10
C ILE A 458 -4.80 -15.21 4.30
N PRO A 459 -4.83 -13.88 4.11
CA PRO A 459 -5.01 -12.92 5.19
C PRO A 459 -6.31 -13.16 5.96
N ALA A 460 -6.25 -13.05 7.29
CA ALA A 460 -7.45 -13.03 8.11
C ALA A 460 -8.17 -11.67 7.95
N GLY A 461 -9.50 -11.69 7.80
CA GLY A 461 -10.28 -10.46 7.73
C GLY A 461 -10.47 -9.76 9.08
N PHE A 462 -10.54 -8.44 9.06
CA PHE A 462 -11.01 -7.63 10.18
C PHE A 462 -12.45 -8.04 10.51
N GLY A 463 -12.62 -8.89 11.53
CA GLY A 463 -13.93 -9.28 12.08
C GLY A 463 -14.26 -10.78 12.07
N MET A 464 -13.54 -11.63 11.32
CA MET A 464 -13.83 -13.08 11.26
C MET A 464 -12.71 -13.98 11.81
N GLY A 465 -11.53 -13.43 12.10
CA GLY A 465 -10.38 -14.18 12.63
C GLY A 465 -9.99 -13.88 14.09
N GLY A 466 -10.78 -13.07 14.79
CA GLY A 466 -10.33 -12.42 16.03
C GLY A 466 -9.25 -11.35 15.76
N PRO A 467 -8.85 -10.57 16.77
CA PRO A 467 -7.70 -9.68 16.64
C PRO A 467 -6.43 -10.49 16.27
N PRO A 468 -5.46 -9.91 15.53
CA PRO A 468 -4.17 -10.56 15.28
C PRO A 468 -3.58 -11.10 16.59
N LYS A 469 -2.93 -12.27 16.55
CA LYS A 469 -2.18 -12.78 17.71
C LYS A 469 -1.30 -11.66 18.25
N PHE A 470 -1.34 -11.43 19.56
CA PHE A 470 -0.65 -10.31 20.18
C PHE A 470 0.86 -10.27 19.85
N GLY A 471 1.52 -11.42 19.79
CA GLY A 471 2.92 -11.51 19.38
C GLY A 471 3.20 -11.14 17.92
N ALA A 472 2.25 -11.35 16.99
CA ALA A 472 2.39 -10.95 15.59
C ALA A 472 2.33 -9.42 15.41
N MET A 473 1.67 -8.70 16.32
CA MET A 473 1.67 -7.24 16.34
C MET A 473 2.99 -6.69 16.93
N LEU A 474 3.58 -7.40 17.90
CA LEU A 474 4.79 -6.95 18.59
C LEU A 474 6.09 -7.35 17.90
N ALA A 475 6.11 -8.48 17.19
CA ALA A 475 7.33 -9.00 16.58
C ALA A 475 8.02 -7.97 15.68
N PRO A 476 7.36 -7.34 14.69
CA PRO A 476 8.05 -6.40 13.81
C PRO A 476 8.73 -5.21 14.52
N PRO A 477 8.05 -4.43 15.38
CA PRO A 477 8.72 -3.31 16.08
C PRO A 477 9.76 -3.77 17.11
N MET A 478 9.61 -4.95 17.71
CA MET A 478 10.60 -5.50 18.63
C MET A 478 11.85 -6.00 17.88
N MET A 479 11.69 -6.75 16.78
CA MET A 479 12.80 -7.19 15.95
C MET A 479 13.61 -5.99 15.46
N GLU A 480 12.97 -4.91 15.00
CA GLU A 480 13.67 -3.69 14.59
C GLU A 480 14.59 -3.12 15.70
N ALA A 481 14.18 -3.23 16.97
CA ALA A 481 14.99 -2.75 18.09
C ALA A 481 16.15 -3.70 18.47
N MET A 482 16.04 -4.98 18.08
CA MET A 482 16.93 -6.08 18.50
C MET A 482 17.90 -6.52 17.42
N ASP A 483 17.45 -6.64 16.17
CA ASP A 483 18.23 -7.02 14.98
C ASP A 483 19.25 -5.91 14.68
N LYS A 484 20.48 -6.10 15.17
CA LYS A 484 21.56 -5.11 15.03
C LYS A 484 22.39 -5.34 13.77
N ASN A 485 22.44 -6.58 13.29
CA ASN A 485 23.20 -6.93 12.09
C ASN A 485 22.38 -6.71 10.80
N GLY A 486 21.08 -6.46 10.91
CA GLY A 486 20.17 -6.21 9.79
C GLY A 486 19.89 -7.45 8.96
N ASP A 487 19.99 -8.65 9.56
CA ASP A 487 19.79 -9.92 8.86
C ASP A 487 18.32 -10.37 8.79
N GLU A 488 17.41 -9.59 9.39
CA GLU A 488 15.97 -9.84 9.54
C GLU A 488 15.63 -11.04 10.42
N TYR A 489 16.56 -11.49 11.26
CA TYR A 489 16.34 -12.50 12.31
C TYR A 489 16.59 -11.90 13.69
N VAL A 490 16.10 -12.59 14.72
CA VAL A 490 16.53 -12.37 16.09
C VAL A 490 17.38 -13.55 16.51
N SER A 491 18.68 -13.32 16.68
CA SER A 491 19.59 -14.28 17.29
C SER A 491 19.35 -14.36 18.80
N ARG A 492 19.80 -15.48 19.40
CA ARG A 492 19.79 -15.62 20.86
C ARG A 492 20.54 -14.48 21.54
N ASP A 493 21.68 -14.09 20.98
CA ASP A 493 22.54 -13.05 21.55
C ASP A 493 21.89 -11.66 21.47
N GLU A 494 21.19 -11.34 20.38
CA GLU A 494 20.44 -10.09 20.26
C GLU A 494 19.27 -10.01 21.24
N LEU A 495 18.55 -11.12 21.45
CA LEU A 495 17.47 -11.17 22.42
C LEU A 495 18.01 -10.98 23.85
N LEU A 496 19.08 -11.69 24.21
CA LEU A 496 19.72 -11.57 25.53
C LEU A 496 20.30 -10.17 25.75
N ALA A 497 20.98 -9.59 24.76
CA ALA A 497 21.50 -8.23 24.84
C ALA A 497 20.38 -7.20 25.02
N SER A 498 19.22 -7.42 24.41
CA SER A 498 18.06 -6.56 24.55
C SER A 498 17.42 -6.66 25.93
N MET A 499 17.30 -7.88 26.48
CA MET A 499 16.83 -8.06 27.84
C MET A 499 17.81 -7.49 28.87
N LYS A 500 19.12 -7.60 28.62
CA LYS A 500 20.16 -6.96 29.45
C LYS A 500 20.03 -5.43 29.44
N ARG A 501 19.73 -4.80 28.31
CA ARG A 501 19.45 -3.34 28.26
C ARG A 501 18.25 -2.96 29.12
N VAL A 502 17.18 -3.75 29.09
CA VAL A 502 16.01 -3.52 29.96
C VAL A 502 16.40 -3.66 31.43
N TRP A 503 17.16 -4.70 31.78
CA TRP A 503 17.70 -4.92 33.12
C TRP A 503 18.54 -3.73 33.61
N ASP A 504 19.45 -3.25 32.77
CA ASP A 504 20.31 -2.10 33.05
C ASP A 504 19.50 -0.81 33.28
N ALA A 505 18.33 -0.67 32.63
CA ALA A 505 17.40 0.44 32.83
C ALA A 505 16.53 0.34 34.09
N CYS A 506 16.44 -0.83 34.72
CA CYS A 506 15.67 -1.04 35.96
C CYS A 506 16.37 -0.39 37.16
N GLU A 507 15.59 0.08 38.12
CA GLU A 507 16.11 0.52 39.43
C GLU A 507 16.33 -0.72 40.32
N LYS A 508 17.55 -0.91 40.82
CA LYS A 508 17.90 -2.11 41.59
C LYS A 508 17.68 -1.87 43.09
N GLY A 509 17.13 -2.88 43.74
CA GLY A 509 16.94 -2.92 45.18
C GLY A 509 18.20 -3.39 45.91
N LYS A 510 18.02 -3.83 47.17
CA LYS A 510 19.08 -4.50 47.92
C LYS A 510 19.45 -5.81 47.20
N ASP A 511 20.74 -6.16 47.26
CA ASP A 511 21.30 -7.38 46.65
C ASP A 511 21.16 -7.47 45.11
N ASP A 512 21.13 -6.31 44.44
CA ASP A 512 21.03 -6.18 42.97
C ASP A 512 19.79 -6.84 42.36
N THR A 513 18.70 -6.89 43.13
CA THR A 513 17.42 -7.49 42.72
C THR A 513 16.46 -6.46 42.13
N VAL A 514 15.57 -6.89 41.24
CA VAL A 514 14.55 -6.04 40.60
C VAL A 514 13.15 -6.59 40.94
N ASP A 515 12.31 -5.77 41.55
CA ASP A 515 10.90 -6.11 41.80
C ASP A 515 9.98 -5.76 40.62
N LEU A 516 8.70 -6.16 40.68
CA LEU A 516 7.74 -5.93 39.60
C LEU A 516 7.61 -4.45 39.21
N LYS A 517 7.69 -3.54 40.18
CA LYS A 517 7.53 -2.09 39.95
C LYS A 517 8.74 -1.54 39.22
N ALA A 518 9.94 -1.92 39.67
CA ALA A 518 11.19 -1.54 39.03
C ALA A 518 11.33 -2.13 37.61
N LEU A 519 10.92 -3.39 37.42
CA LEU A 519 10.88 -4.03 36.11
C LEU A 519 9.93 -3.28 35.15
N THR A 520 8.73 -2.96 35.63
CA THR A 520 7.73 -2.18 34.88
C THR A 520 8.30 -0.82 34.46
N ALA A 521 8.96 -0.12 35.37
CA ALA A 521 9.59 1.17 35.08
C ALA A 521 10.74 1.03 34.06
N GLY A 522 11.59 0.01 34.18
CA GLY A 522 12.68 -0.25 33.24
C GLY A 522 12.18 -0.59 31.83
N LEU A 523 11.12 -1.39 31.72
CA LEU A 523 10.45 -1.69 30.45
C LEU A 523 9.86 -0.43 29.81
N ASN A 524 9.14 0.39 30.59
CA ASN A 524 8.57 1.65 30.09
C ASN A 524 9.64 2.66 29.65
N LYS A 525 10.83 2.65 30.27
CA LYS A 525 11.99 3.46 29.83
C LYS A 525 12.63 2.92 28.54
N SER A 526 12.51 1.62 28.29
CA SER A 526 13.18 0.93 27.17
C SER A 526 12.31 0.79 25.92
N LEU A 527 11.00 0.95 26.05
CA LEU A 527 10.03 0.95 24.95
C LEU A 527 9.81 2.38 24.43
N PRO A 528 9.38 2.55 23.16
CA PRO A 528 9.01 3.87 22.64
C PRO A 528 7.95 4.52 23.54
N PRO A 529 8.03 5.84 23.79
CA PRO A 529 7.02 6.53 24.58
C PRO A 529 5.65 6.40 23.90
N PRO A 530 4.55 6.34 24.67
CA PRO A 530 3.22 6.33 24.09
C PRO A 530 3.02 7.59 23.22
N PRO A 531 2.24 7.50 22.13
CA PRO A 531 1.94 8.65 21.30
C PRO A 531 1.41 9.83 22.13
N GLU A 532 1.90 11.04 21.85
CA GLU A 532 1.45 12.27 22.49
C GLU A 532 -0.08 12.39 22.44
N GLY A 533 -0.75 12.53 23.59
CA GLY A 533 -2.22 12.59 23.68
C GLY A 533 -2.93 11.28 24.02
N ALA A 534 -2.20 10.21 24.36
CA ALA A 534 -2.79 9.04 24.99
C ALA A 534 -3.46 9.42 26.34
N PRO A 535 -4.69 8.96 26.62
CA PRO A 535 -5.37 9.28 27.87
C PRO A 535 -4.56 8.81 29.09
N PRO A 536 -4.53 9.58 30.20
CA PRO A 536 -3.91 9.14 31.44
C PRO A 536 -4.55 7.82 31.90
N GLY A 537 -3.76 6.75 31.97
CA GLY A 537 -4.25 5.39 32.30
C GLY A 537 -4.55 4.47 31.10
N GLY A 538 -4.24 4.87 29.86
CA GLY A 538 -4.26 3.98 28.69
C GLY A 538 -3.25 2.84 28.77
N PHE A 539 -3.46 1.78 27.97
CA PHE A 539 -2.64 0.56 27.91
C PHE A 539 -1.12 0.85 27.98
N SER A 540 -0.46 0.36 29.03
CA SER A 540 0.99 0.46 29.23
C SER A 540 1.65 -0.87 28.89
N MET A 541 2.45 -0.89 27.82
CA MET A 541 3.12 -2.10 27.35
C MET A 541 4.07 -2.68 28.41
N GLY A 542 4.80 -1.84 29.14
CA GLY A 542 5.69 -2.32 30.20
C GLY A 542 4.94 -2.95 31.36
N ASN A 543 3.76 -2.43 31.72
CA ASN A 543 2.92 -3.04 32.78
C ASN A 543 2.41 -4.42 32.35
N PHE A 544 2.06 -4.57 31.07
CA PHE A 544 1.57 -5.83 30.53
C PHE A 544 2.70 -6.88 30.45
N MET A 545 3.91 -6.48 30.03
CA MET A 545 5.04 -7.41 29.88
C MET A 545 5.69 -7.78 31.23
N ALA A 546 5.77 -6.85 32.19
CA ALA A 546 6.47 -7.07 33.45
C ALA A 546 5.91 -8.23 34.27
N GLY A 547 4.58 -8.38 34.31
CA GLY A 547 3.93 -9.49 35.03
C GLY A 547 4.28 -10.84 34.43
N ALA A 548 4.18 -10.98 33.10
CA ALA A 548 4.51 -12.22 32.40
C ALA A 548 6.01 -12.58 32.50
N ILE A 549 6.89 -11.57 32.48
CA ILE A 549 8.33 -11.78 32.70
C ILE A 549 8.59 -12.25 34.13
N MET A 550 7.99 -11.60 35.13
CA MET A 550 8.11 -12.00 36.54
C MET A 550 7.65 -13.45 36.74
N ASP A 551 6.46 -13.80 36.26
CA ASP A 551 5.88 -15.14 36.41
C ASP A 551 6.75 -16.24 35.77
N ARG A 552 7.50 -15.92 34.71
CA ARG A 552 8.36 -16.88 34.00
C ARG A 552 9.80 -16.92 34.52
N ALA A 553 10.32 -15.81 35.03
CA ALA A 553 11.71 -15.67 35.43
C ALA A 553 11.94 -15.89 36.94
N ASP A 554 10.95 -15.60 37.79
CA ASP A 554 11.03 -15.77 39.26
C ASP A 554 11.01 -17.26 39.64
N ALA A 555 12.16 -17.91 39.49
CA ALA A 555 12.31 -19.35 39.69
C ALA A 555 12.16 -19.73 41.18
N ASN A 556 12.57 -18.84 42.09
CA ASN A 556 12.55 -19.06 43.53
C ASN A 556 11.24 -18.60 44.21
N LYS A 557 10.38 -17.88 43.47
CA LYS A 557 9.06 -17.34 43.90
C LYS A 557 9.14 -16.28 44.99
N ASP A 558 10.21 -15.50 45.04
CA ASP A 558 10.42 -14.44 46.03
C ASP A 558 9.87 -13.06 45.59
N LYS A 559 9.28 -13.00 44.38
CA LYS A 559 8.74 -11.79 43.72
C LYS A 559 9.79 -10.73 43.39
N LYS A 560 11.04 -11.14 43.35
CA LYS A 560 12.17 -10.36 42.88
C LYS A 560 12.88 -11.18 41.82
N LEU A 561 13.59 -10.48 40.96
CA LEU A 561 14.39 -11.10 39.92
C LEU A 561 15.84 -10.77 40.17
N THR A 562 16.71 -11.71 39.80
CA THR A 562 18.13 -11.51 39.53
C THR A 562 18.39 -11.48 38.02
N VAL A 563 19.54 -10.94 37.61
CA VAL A 563 19.91 -10.91 36.18
C VAL A 563 20.02 -12.33 35.61
N ASP A 564 20.52 -13.28 36.40
CA ASP A 564 20.70 -14.68 36.00
C ASP A 564 19.37 -15.38 35.76
N GLU A 565 18.38 -15.14 36.62
CA GLU A 565 17.02 -15.65 36.45
C GLU A 565 16.38 -15.13 35.15
N VAL A 566 16.48 -13.82 34.90
CA VAL A 566 15.94 -13.19 33.70
C VAL A 566 16.61 -13.73 32.44
N LEU A 567 17.94 -13.79 32.40
CA LEU A 567 18.69 -14.27 31.24
C LEU A 567 18.47 -15.78 31.01
N THR A 568 18.36 -16.57 32.09
CA THR A 568 18.06 -18.01 32.00
C THR A 568 16.67 -18.24 31.42
N ALA A 569 15.66 -17.54 31.93
CA ALA A 569 14.29 -17.64 31.42
C ALA A 569 14.17 -17.17 29.96
N THR A 570 14.89 -16.10 29.60
CA THR A 570 14.96 -15.60 28.21
C THR A 570 15.58 -16.62 27.27
N LYS A 571 16.70 -17.24 27.68
CA LYS A 571 17.34 -18.32 26.90
C LYS A 571 16.42 -19.53 26.76
N ALA A 572 15.76 -19.94 27.84
CA ALA A 572 14.83 -21.08 27.80
C ALA A 572 13.63 -20.80 26.86
N ALA A 573 13.09 -19.59 26.86
CA ALA A 573 12.03 -19.18 25.94
C ALA A 573 12.52 -19.20 24.48
N PHE A 574 13.73 -18.71 24.20
CA PHE A 574 14.29 -18.78 22.85
C PHE A 574 14.44 -20.22 22.36
N ASP A 575 14.97 -21.11 23.22
CA ASP A 575 15.29 -22.50 22.87
C ASP A 575 14.03 -23.34 22.61
N GLU A 576 12.90 -22.98 23.22
CA GLU A 576 11.59 -23.58 22.98
C GLU A 576 11.10 -23.36 21.53
N PHE A 577 11.48 -22.22 20.92
CA PHE A 577 11.03 -21.82 19.59
C PHE A 577 12.11 -22.01 18.51
N ASP A 578 13.39 -22.09 18.86
CA ASP A 578 14.48 -22.49 17.95
C ASP A 578 14.57 -24.02 17.79
N LYS A 579 13.46 -24.64 17.36
CA LYS A 579 13.34 -26.10 17.24
C LYS A 579 14.34 -26.72 16.28
N LYS A 580 14.83 -25.94 15.31
CA LYS A 580 15.83 -26.37 14.32
C LYS A 580 17.27 -26.15 14.81
N LYS A 581 17.48 -25.56 16.00
CA LYS A 581 18.79 -25.19 16.55
C LYS A 581 19.60 -24.34 15.57
N ALA A 582 18.92 -23.43 14.87
CA ALA A 582 19.53 -22.51 13.91
C ALA A 582 20.25 -21.34 14.61
N GLY A 583 20.04 -21.15 15.91
CA GLY A 583 20.57 -20.04 16.69
C GLY A 583 19.86 -18.72 16.46
N LYS A 584 18.79 -18.71 15.66
CA LYS A 584 18.04 -17.52 15.25
C LYS A 584 16.59 -17.83 14.93
N LEU A 585 15.71 -16.87 15.22
CA LEU A 585 14.28 -16.91 14.90
C LEU A 585 13.96 -15.91 13.79
N ASP A 586 13.18 -16.34 12.81
CA ASP A 586 12.53 -15.41 11.88
C ASP A 586 11.35 -14.71 12.56
N GLU A 587 10.72 -13.79 11.85
CA GLU A 587 9.59 -13.00 12.36
C GLU A 587 8.42 -13.86 12.86
N GLU A 588 8.12 -14.96 12.17
CA GLU A 588 7.03 -15.86 12.56
C GLU A 588 7.40 -16.64 13.83
N GLY A 589 8.60 -17.23 13.89
CA GLY A 589 9.09 -17.92 15.08
C GLY A 589 9.17 -16.99 16.30
N PHE A 590 9.58 -15.74 16.09
CA PHE A 590 9.62 -14.72 17.13
C PHE A 590 8.22 -14.26 17.56
N ALA A 591 7.29 -14.07 16.62
CA ALA A 591 5.89 -13.75 16.92
C ALA A 591 5.18 -14.85 17.72
N ASP A 592 5.46 -16.12 17.41
CA ASP A 592 4.93 -17.25 18.17
C ASP A 592 5.54 -17.31 19.57
N MET A 593 6.85 -17.07 19.71
CA MET A 593 7.50 -16.93 21.02
C MET A 593 6.86 -15.81 21.84
N LEU A 594 6.68 -14.62 21.26
CA LEU A 594 6.01 -13.50 21.93
C LEU A 594 4.57 -13.81 22.30
N THR A 595 3.83 -14.54 21.47
CA THR A 595 2.45 -14.94 21.79
C THR A 595 2.41 -15.92 22.96
N ALA A 596 3.38 -16.82 23.06
CA ALA A 596 3.47 -17.78 24.15
C ALA A 596 3.93 -17.13 25.47
N VAL A 597 4.88 -16.20 25.40
CA VAL A 597 5.38 -15.46 26.58
C VAL A 597 4.36 -14.41 27.03
N PHE A 598 3.65 -13.77 26.10
CA PHE A 598 2.73 -12.66 26.36
C PHE A 598 1.32 -12.92 25.80
N PRO A 599 0.51 -13.77 26.44
CA PRO A 599 -0.85 -14.05 25.98
C PRO A 599 -1.74 -12.80 26.05
N ALA A 600 -2.68 -12.67 25.10
CA ALA A 600 -3.52 -11.48 24.96
C ALA A 600 -4.30 -11.14 26.25
N PRO A 601 -4.47 -9.85 26.59
CA PRO A 601 -5.29 -9.43 27.72
C PRO A 601 -6.74 -9.91 27.56
N LYS A 602 -7.34 -10.44 28.63
CA LYS A 602 -8.79 -10.71 28.66
C LYS A 602 -9.54 -9.39 28.81
N PHE A 603 -10.00 -8.79 27.71
CA PHE A 603 -10.91 -7.65 27.78
C PHE A 603 -12.32 -8.13 28.15
N GLY A 604 -12.88 -7.59 29.24
CA GLY A 604 -14.30 -7.78 29.57
C GLY A 604 -15.21 -7.11 28.52
N PRO A 605 -16.50 -7.48 28.47
CA PRO A 605 -17.44 -6.88 27.52
C PRO A 605 -17.51 -5.36 27.72
N PRO A 606 -17.69 -4.57 26.64
CA PRO A 606 -17.77 -3.12 26.75
C PRO A 606 -18.92 -2.70 27.67
N PRO A 607 -18.76 -1.64 28.46
CA PRO A 607 -19.83 -1.13 29.31
C PRO A 607 -21.04 -0.74 28.46
N ALA A 608 -22.24 -1.10 28.92
CA ALA A 608 -23.48 -0.76 28.25
C ALA A 608 -23.58 0.76 28.05
N PRO A 609 -24.13 1.23 26.91
CA PRO A 609 -24.30 2.65 26.66
C PRO A 609 -25.14 3.28 27.80
N PRO A 610 -24.82 4.53 28.20
CA PRO A 610 -25.60 5.22 29.23
C PRO A 610 -27.06 5.27 28.79
N LYS A 611 -27.98 4.85 29.67
CA LYS A 611 -29.40 5.07 29.44
C LYS A 611 -29.65 6.58 29.42
N ASP A 612 -30.14 7.10 28.30
CA ASP A 612 -30.59 8.48 28.21
C ASP A 612 -31.55 8.78 29.36
N LYS A 613 -31.20 9.76 30.19
CA LYS A 613 -32.14 10.34 31.14
C LYS A 613 -33.14 11.16 30.33
N LYS A 614 -34.40 10.74 30.35
CA LYS A 614 -35.55 11.46 29.78
C LYS A 614 -35.67 12.88 30.32
#